data_AF-A0A1E4RZW9-F1
#
_entry.id   AF-A0A1E4RZW9-F1
#
_cell.length_a   1.000
_cell.length_b   1.000
_cell.length_c   1.000
_cell.angle_alpha   90.00
_cell.angle_beta   90.00
_cell.angle_gamma   90.00
#
_symmetry.space_group_name_H-M   'P 1'
#
loop_
_entity.id
_entity.type
_entity.pdbx_description
1 polymer ?
#
loop_
_entity_poly.entity_id
_entity_poly.type
_entity_poly.pdbx_seq_one_letter_code
_entity_poly.pdbx_strand_id
1 'polypeptide(L)'
;NDKPAPGSADWHKQRKDNHKEVERRRRENINAGIKELAMLLPSAETNKSQILQRASEYIKRLKENEQNNIEKWTLEKLLNDQALTELTASNEKLKTE
;
A
#
# COMPACT_ATOMS: atom_id res chain seq x y z
N ASN A 1 -31.48 30.76 14.02
CA ASN A 1 -30.21 30.65 13.27
C ASN A 1 -30.46 31.28 11.91
N ASP A 2 -30.41 32.61 11.86
CA ASP A 2 -30.81 33.38 10.68
C ASP A 2 -29.74 33.27 9.61
N LYS A 3 -30.08 32.62 8.51
CA LYS A 3 -29.22 32.61 7.32
C LYS A 3 -29.19 34.05 6.78
N PRO A 4 -28.00 34.63 6.54
CA PRO A 4 -27.90 35.99 6.01
C PRO A 4 -28.65 36.11 4.68
N ALA A 5 -29.28 37.27 4.46
CA ALA A 5 -30.10 37.51 3.28
C ALA A 5 -29.29 37.29 1.99
N PRO A 6 -29.81 36.56 0.98
CA PRO A 6 -29.11 36.35 -0.29
C PRO A 6 -28.65 37.66 -0.92
N GLY A 7 -27.37 37.74 -1.32
CA GLY A 7 -26.77 38.95 -1.89
C GLY A 7 -26.31 40.01 -0.89
N SER A 8 -26.55 39.82 0.42
CA SER A 8 -25.97 40.67 1.46
C SER A 8 -24.46 40.46 1.62
N ALA A 9 -23.76 41.45 2.17
CA ALA A 9 -22.33 41.35 2.48
C ALA A 9 -22.02 40.15 3.40
N ASP A 10 -22.88 39.90 4.38
CA ASP A 10 -22.76 38.76 5.30
C ASP A 10 -22.97 37.41 4.61
N TRP A 11 -23.87 37.35 3.63
CA TRP A 11 -24.06 36.15 2.80
C TRP A 11 -22.83 35.86 1.93
N HIS A 12 -22.24 36.90 1.32
CA HIS A 12 -21.00 36.75 0.56
C HIS A 12 -19.81 36.34 1.44
N LYS A 13 -19.68 36.93 2.64
CA LYS A 13 -18.66 36.57 3.62
C LYS A 13 -18.80 35.12 4.07
N GLN A 14 -20.01 34.70 4.47
CA GLN A 14 -20.27 33.34 4.90
C GLN A 14 -19.93 32.32 3.80
N ARG A 15 -20.28 32.59 2.54
CA ARG A 15 -19.91 31.71 1.42
C ARG A 15 -18.40 31.61 1.23
N LYS A 16 -17.69 32.74 1.32
CA LYS A 16 -16.23 32.77 1.20
C LYS A 16 -15.57 31.96 2.31
N ASP A 17 -16.03 32.11 3.55
CA ASP A 17 -15.49 31.40 4.70
C ASP A 17 -15.80 29.90 4.65
N ASN A 18 -17.03 29.54 4.24
CA ASN A 18 -17.40 28.14 4.00
C ASN A 18 -16.52 27.51 2.90
N HIS A 19 -16.27 28.23 1.79
CA HIS A 19 -15.39 27.74 0.73
C HIS A 19 -13.96 27.52 1.23
N LYS A 20 -13.42 28.44 2.04
CA LYS A 20 -12.10 28.28 2.66
C LYS A 20 -12.03 27.08 3.60
N GLU A 21 -13.08 26.87 4.38
CA GLU A 21 -13.16 25.76 5.33
C GLU A 21 -13.21 24.41 4.61
N VAL A 22 -14.01 24.29 3.55
CA VAL A 22 -14.04 23.10 2.70
C VAL A 22 -12.66 22.83 2.09
N GLU A 23 -12.00 23.85 1.57
CA GLU A 23 -10.65 23.73 1.01
C GLU A 23 -9.59 23.35 2.06
N ARG A 24 -9.71 23.88 3.28
CA ARG A 24 -8.84 23.52 4.42
C ARG A 24 -8.99 22.04 4.75
N ARG A 25 -10.22 21.55 4.92
CA ARG A 25 -10.49 20.13 5.19
C ARG A 25 -9.99 19.21 4.07
N ARG A 26 -10.16 19.61 2.80
CA ARG A 26 -9.61 18.83 1.67
C ARG A 26 -8.10 18.70 1.79
N ARG A 27 -7.39 19.80 2.06
CA ARG A 27 -5.93 19.81 2.21
C ARG A 27 -5.45 19.00 3.41
N GLU A 28 -6.19 19.03 4.51
CA GLU A 28 -5.87 18.23 5.70
C GLU A 28 -6.02 16.73 5.44
N ASN A 29 -7.11 16.31 4.80
CA ASN A 29 -7.32 14.91 4.43
C ASN A 29 -6.21 14.39 3.49
N ILE A 30 -5.83 15.19 2.48
CA ILE A 30 -4.73 14.85 1.58
C ILE A 30 -3.41 14.72 2.35
N ASN A 31 -3.12 15.67 3.25
CA ASN A 31 -1.88 15.64 4.03
C ASN A 31 -1.82 14.46 5.00
N ALA A 32 -2.97 14.08 5.58
CA ALA A 32 -3.07 12.89 6.43
C ALA A 32 -2.74 11.62 5.63
N GLY A 33 -3.33 11.45 4.45
CA GLY A 33 -3.03 10.30 3.57
C GLY A 33 -1.56 10.24 3.14
N ILE A 34 -0.94 11.39 2.82
CA ILE A 34 0.50 11.42 2.49
C ILE A 34 1.37 11.02 3.69
N LYS A 35 1.00 11.44 4.91
CA LYS A 35 1.74 11.05 6.13
C LYS A 35 1.60 9.56 6.42
N GLU A 36 0.42 9.00 6.22
CA GLU A 36 0.18 7.56 6.37
C GLU A 36 1.01 6.76 5.37
N LEU A 37 1.05 7.18 4.10
CA LEU A 37 1.92 6.58 3.10
C LEU A 37 3.39 6.61 3.54
N ALA A 38 3.88 7.73 4.08
CA ALA A 38 5.25 7.85 4.54
C ALA A 38 5.61 6.85 5.66
N MET A 39 4.67 6.53 6.56
CA MET A 39 4.89 5.56 7.64
C MET A 39 5.05 4.12 7.15
N LEU A 40 4.50 3.80 5.98
CA LEU A 40 4.61 2.46 5.38
C LEU A 40 5.92 2.28 4.58
N LEU A 41 6.66 3.36 4.34
CA LEU A 41 7.90 3.32 3.59
C LEU A 41 9.07 2.91 4.51
N PRO A 42 10.06 2.17 3.97
CA PRO A 42 11.25 1.80 4.72
C PRO A 42 12.18 2.99 5.02
N SER A 43 12.03 4.14 4.34
CA SER A 43 12.75 5.38 4.63
C SER A 43 11.80 6.48 5.11
N ALA A 44 12.23 7.22 6.12
CA ALA A 44 11.50 8.38 6.62
C ALA A 44 11.74 9.58 5.70
N GLU A 45 10.88 9.75 4.71
CA GLU A 45 10.89 10.92 3.82
C GLU A 45 9.98 12.04 4.37
N THR A 46 10.40 13.30 4.27
CA THR A 46 9.58 14.46 4.71
C THR A 46 8.97 15.22 3.54
N ASN A 47 9.49 15.02 2.33
CA ASN A 47 9.03 15.71 1.12
C ASN A 47 7.86 14.95 0.48
N LYS A 48 6.73 15.65 0.26
CA LYS A 48 5.50 15.05 -0.32
C LYS A 48 5.74 14.39 -1.68
N SER A 49 6.51 15.01 -2.56
CA SER A 49 6.78 14.47 -3.90
C SER A 49 7.62 13.20 -3.82
N GLN A 50 8.62 13.18 -2.94
CA GLN A 50 9.45 12.00 -2.71
C GLN A 50 8.66 10.87 -2.07
N ILE A 51 7.80 11.16 -1.08
CA ILE A 51 6.90 10.16 -0.46
C ILE A 51 6.05 9.47 -1.54
N LEU A 52 5.42 10.25 -2.43
CA LEU A 52 4.57 9.69 -3.49
C LEU A 52 5.37 8.82 -4.47
N GLN A 53 6.55 9.28 -4.90
CA GLN A 53 7.40 8.53 -5.80
C GLN A 53 7.89 7.22 -5.15
N ARG A 54 8.41 7.30 -3.92
CA ARG A 54 8.92 6.15 -3.18
C ARG A 54 7.81 5.16 -2.83
N ALA A 55 6.60 5.63 -2.55
CA ALA A 55 5.45 4.75 -2.37
C ALA A 55 5.11 3.97 -3.65
N SER A 56 5.11 4.63 -4.81
CA SER A 56 4.89 3.96 -6.09
C SER A 56 5.95 2.89 -6.37
N GLU A 57 7.23 3.24 -6.20
CA GLU A 57 8.36 2.31 -6.37
C GLU A 57 8.29 1.15 -5.38
N TYR A 58 7.97 1.42 -4.11
CA TYR A 58 7.88 0.40 -3.08
C TYR A 58 6.76 -0.59 -3.35
N ILE A 59 5.57 -0.13 -3.77
CA ILE A 59 4.46 -1.02 -4.17
C ILE A 59 4.87 -1.92 -5.34
N LYS A 60 5.56 -1.39 -6.35
CA LYS A 60 6.05 -2.19 -7.48
C LYS A 60 7.02 -3.28 -7.01
N ARG A 61 7.98 -2.92 -6.15
CA ARG A 61 8.94 -3.87 -5.57
C ARG A 61 8.25 -4.93 -4.71
N LEU A 62 7.23 -4.56 -3.93
CA LEU A 62 6.48 -5.53 -3.13
C LEU A 62 5.79 -6.57 -4.01
N LYS A 63 5.17 -6.15 -5.13
CA LYS A 63 4.55 -7.06 -6.10
C LYS A 63 5.56 -8.00 -6.76
N GLU A 64 6.72 -7.46 -7.15
CA GLU A 64 7.80 -8.27 -7.73
C GLU A 64 8.36 -9.28 -6.72
N ASN A 65 8.57 -8.86 -5.47
CA ASN A 65 9.01 -9.75 -4.40
C ASN A 65 7.99 -10.84 -4.08
N GLU A 66 6.68 -10.52 -4.09
CA GLU A 66 5.61 -11.49 -3.91
C GLU A 66 5.64 -12.55 -5.01
N GLN A 67 5.76 -12.14 -6.27
CA GLN A 67 5.89 -13.05 -7.40
C GLN A 67 7.13 -13.95 -7.29
N ASN A 68 8.30 -13.36 -7.01
CA ASN A 68 9.55 -14.10 -6.83
C ASN A 68 9.47 -15.12 -5.68
N ASN A 69 8.79 -14.77 -4.58
CA ASN A 69 8.59 -15.68 -3.46
C ASN A 69 7.69 -16.85 -3.82
N ILE A 70 6.63 -16.61 -4.59
CA ILE A 70 5.74 -17.67 -5.09
C ILE A 70 6.51 -18.63 -5.99
N GLU A 71 7.32 -18.11 -6.92
CA GLU A 71 8.13 -18.92 -7.83
C GLU A 71 9.16 -19.76 -7.07
N LYS A 72 9.88 -19.13 -6.14
CA LYS A 72 10.86 -19.83 -5.29
C LYS A 72 10.19 -20.94 -4.48
N TRP A 73 9.07 -20.64 -3.82
CA TRP A 73 8.33 -21.63 -3.05
C TRP A 73 7.83 -22.79 -3.91
N THR A 74 7.35 -22.49 -5.12
CA THR A 74 6.88 -23.51 -6.07
C THR A 74 8.02 -24.43 -6.51
N LEU A 75 9.18 -23.87 -6.82
CA LEU A 75 10.37 -24.63 -7.17
C LEU A 75 10.87 -25.51 -6.01
N GLU A 76 10.98 -24.93 -4.82
CA GLU A 76 11.39 -25.67 -3.61
C GLU A 76 10.43 -26.83 -3.32
N LYS A 77 9.12 -26.60 -3.46
CA LYS A 77 8.12 -27.64 -3.28
C LYS A 77 8.30 -28.78 -4.30
N LEU A 78 8.44 -28.45 -5.59
CA LEU A 78 8.63 -29.46 -6.65
C LEU A 78 9.89 -30.31 -6.40
N LEU A 79 11.00 -29.68 -6.02
CA LEU A 79 12.25 -30.38 -5.73
C LEU A 79 12.12 -31.30 -4.50
N ASN A 80 11.45 -30.82 -3.45
CA ASN A 80 11.20 -31.63 -2.25
C ASN A 80 10.27 -32.81 -2.55
N ASP A 81 9.21 -32.62 -3.35
CA ASP A 81 8.30 -33.69 -3.75
C ASP A 81 9.01 -34.75 -4.60
N GLN A 82 9.92 -34.33 -5.49
CA GLN A 82 10.76 -35.24 -6.26
C GLN A 82 11.70 -36.04 -5.34
N ALA A 83 12.44 -35.36 -4.46
CA ALA A 83 13.35 -36.02 -3.52
C ALA A 83 12.60 -37.00 -2.59
N LEU A 84 11.41 -36.64 -2.14
CA LEU A 84 10.55 -37.51 -1.33
C LEU A 84 10.13 -38.77 -2.09
N THR A 85 9.77 -38.62 -3.37
CA THR A 85 9.40 -39.74 -4.24
C THR A 85 10.57 -40.70 -4.43
N GLU A 86 11.77 -40.17 -4.72
CA GLU A 86 13.00 -40.94 -4.89
C GLU A 86 13.39 -41.69 -3.61
N LEU A 87 13.34 -41.02 -2.45
CA LEU A 87 13.59 -41.65 -1.15
C LEU A 87 12.57 -42.74 -0.81
N THR A 88 11.29 -42.51 -1.12
CA THR A 88 10.23 -43.50 -0.91
C THR A 88 10.48 -44.74 -1.76
N ALA A 89 10.76 -44.57 -3.06
CA ALA A 89 11.07 -45.67 -3.96
C ALA A 89 12.33 -46.44 -3.54
N SER A 90 13.38 -45.74 -3.07
CA SER A 90 14.59 -46.38 -2.54
C SER A 90 14.30 -47.20 -1.29
N ASN A 91 13.47 -46.68 -0.37
CA ASN A 91 13.08 -47.39 0.85
C ASN A 91 12.23 -48.63 0.55
N GLU A 92 11.32 -48.56 -0.43
CA GLU A 92 10.52 -49.71 -0.84
C GLU A 92 11.40 -50.84 -1.40
N LYS A 93 12.39 -50.51 -2.25
CA LYS A 93 13.34 -51.50 -2.77
C LYS A 93 14.13 -52.19 -1.64
N LEU A 94 14.64 -51.42 -0.68
CA LEU A 94 15.39 -51.96 0.46
C LEU A 94 14.53 -52.84 1.38
N LYS A 95 13.21 -52.64 1.45
CA LYS A 95 12.30 -53.51 2.21
C LYS A 95 12.03 -54.85 1.52
N THR A 96 12.29 -54.93 0.21
CA THR A 96 12.09 -56.14 -0.59
C THR A 96 13.36 -56.98 -0.73
N GLU A 97 14.52 -56.45 -0.31
CA GLU A 97 15.80 -57.17 -0.17
C GLU A 97 15.90 -57.84 1.20
#